data_AF-A0A8H5XS52-F1
#
_entry.id   AF-A0A8H5XS52-F1
#
_cell.length_a   1.000
_cell.length_b   1.000
_cell.length_c   1.000
_cell.angle_alpha   90.00
_cell.angle_beta   90.00
_cell.angle_gamma   90.00
#
_symmetry.space_group_name_H-M   'P 1'
#
loop_
_entity.id
_entity.type
_entity.pdbx_description
1 polymer ?
#
loop_
_entity_poly.entity_id
_entity_poly.type
_entity_poly.pdbx_seq_one_letter_code
_entity_poly.pdbx_strand_id
1 'polypeptide(L)' 'MCGIFGYINYLVEKDRKFILDTLVNGLSRLEYRGYVSAGLAIDADKT' A
#
# COMPACT_ATOMS: atom_id res chain seq x y z
N MET A 1 -13.18 -2.28 -12.59
CA MET A 1 -12.86 -0.90 -12.20
C MET A 1 -11.53 -0.95 -11.46
N CYS A 2 -10.61 -0.01 -11.67
CA CYS A 2 -9.26 -0.08 -11.08
C CYS A 2 -9.07 1.06 -10.08
N GLY A 3 -8.49 0.75 -8.92
CA GLY A 3 -8.08 1.72 -7.91
C GLY A 3 -6.58 1.63 -7.69
N ILE A 4 -5.88 2.77 -7.74
CA ILE A 4 -4.44 2.85 -7.48
C ILE A 4 -4.23 3.73 -6.25
N PHE A 5 -3.42 3.24 -5.33
CA PHE A 5 -2.97 3.97 -4.14
C PHE A 5 -1.46 3.74 -3.99
N GLY A 6 -0.73 4.79 -3.62
CA GLY A 6 0.72 4.74 -3.42
C GLY A 6 1.14 5.58 -2.22
N TYR A 7 2.15 5.09 -1.51
CA TYR A 7 2.73 5.77 -0.35
C TYR A 7 4.24 5.91 -0.57
N ILE A 8 4.76 7.12 -0.38
CA ILE A 8 6.18 7.44 -0.51
C ILE A 8 6.59 8.24 0.73
N ASN A 9 7.58 7.75 1.46
CA ASN A 9 8.26 8.48 2.54
C ASN A 9 9.65 8.91 2.09
N TYR A 10 10.00 10.18 2.32
CA TYR A 10 11.30 10.74 1.95
C TYR A 10 11.97 11.32 3.19
N LEU A 11 13.18 10.83 3.52
CA LEU A 11 13.95 11.20 4.71
C LEU A 11 13.17 11.04 6.04
N VAL A 12 12.19 10.15 6.06
CA VAL A 12 11.42 9.80 7.25
C VAL A 12 11.48 8.30 7.42
N GLU A 13 12.17 7.84 8.45
CA GLU A 13 12.19 6.42 8.82
C GLU A 13 10.79 6.00 9.28
N LYS A 14 10.32 4.90 8.70
CA LYS A 14 9.04 4.28 9.03
C LYS A 14 9.24 2.78 9.03
N ASP A 15 8.66 2.13 10.03
CA ASP A 15 8.63 0.68 10.09
C ASP A 15 7.89 0.12 8.87
N ARG A 16 8.36 -1.03 8.37
CA ARG A 16 7.68 -1.74 7.27
C ARG A 16 6.20 -2.01 7.58
N LYS A 17 5.88 -2.28 8.85
CA LYS A 17 4.49 -2.44 9.30
C LYS A 17 3.65 -1.20 9.05
N PHE A 18 4.17 -0.01 9.36
CA PHE A 18 3.47 1.25 9.12
C PHE A 18 3.20 1.47 7.63
N ILE A 19 4.20 1.16 6.78
CA ILE A 19 4.06 1.26 5.31
C ILE A 19 2.96 0.32 4.82
N LEU A 20 2.99 -0.95 5.25
CA LEU A 20 1.99 -1.95 4.90
C LEU A 20 0.58 -1.56 5.36
N ASP A 21 0.42 -1.15 6.62
CA ASP A 21 -0.87 -0.73 7.18
C ASP A 21 -1.45 0.46 6.41
N THR A 22 -0.59 1.40 6.01
CA THR A 22 -0.98 2.56 5.20
C THR A 22 -1.47 2.16 3.81
N LEU A 23 -0.73 1.27 3.13
CA LEU A 23 -1.09 0.77 1.80
C LEU A 23 -2.41 -0.02 1.82
N VAL A 24 -2.59 -0.91 2.80
CA VAL A 24 -3.82 -1.72 2.95
C VAL A 24 -5.01 -0.83 3.26
N ASN A 25 -4.88 0.13 4.18
CA ASN A 25 -5.96 1.08 4.49
C ASN A 25 -6.33 1.92 3.26
N GLY A 26 -5.34 2.36 2.49
CA GLY A 26 -5.57 3.08 1.23
C GLY A 26 -6.33 2.25 0.20
N LEU A 27 -5.99 0.97 0.04
CA LEU A 27 -6.70 0.04 -0.84
C LEU A 27 -8.15 -0.23 -0.38
N SER A 28 -8.39 -0.42 0.92
CA SER A 28 -9.75 -0.63 1.44
C SER A 28 -10.68 0.56 1.18
N ARG A 29 -10.14 1.78 1.16
CA ARG A 29 -10.92 2.97 0.75
C ARG A 29 -11.33 2.97 -0.72
N LEU A 30 -10.76 2.10 -1.54
CA LEU A 30 -11.10 1.95 -2.96
C LEU A 30 -12.07 0.78 -3.21
N GLU A 31 -12.44 0.02 -2.17
CA GLU A 31 -13.36 -1.13 -2.27
C GLU A 31 -14.72 -0.75 -2.87
N TYR A 32 -15.20 0.48 -2.67
CA TYR A 32 -16.45 0.96 -3.27
C TYR A 32 -16.48 0.91 -4.80
N ARG A 33 -15.30 0.86 -5.46
CA ARG A 33 -15.19 0.73 -6.91
C ARG A 33 -15.39 -0.71 -7.40
N GLY A 34 -15.33 -1.69 -6.50
CA GLY A 34 -15.40 -3.11 -6.81
C GLY A 34 -14.13 -3.64 -7.51
N TYR A 35 -13.56 -4.71 -6.95
CA TYR A 35 -12.45 -5.46 -7.53
C TYR A 35 -12.58 -6.95 -7.20
N VAL A 36 -11.97 -7.82 -8.00
CA VAL A 36 -11.92 -9.28 -7.76
C VAL A 36 -10.67 -9.65 -6.97
N SER A 37 -9.59 -8.90 -7.14
CA SER A 37 -8.33 -9.07 -6.43
C SER A 37 -7.62 -7.72 -6.24
N ALA A 38 -6.68 -7.68 -5.30
CA ALA A 38 -5.81 -6.54 -5.05
C ALA A 38 -4.35 -7.04 -4.90
N GLY A 39 -3.40 -6.15 -5.16
CA GLY A 39 -1.97 -6.42 -5.00
C GLY A 39 -1.23 -5.18 -4.55
N LEU A 40 -0.08 -5.38 -3.91
CA LEU A 40 0.84 -4.32 -3.51
C LEU A 40 2.28 -4.77 -3.73
N ALA A 41 3.17 -3.79 -3.88
CA ALA A 41 4.61 -4.01 -3.98
C ALA A 41 5.30 -3.09 -2.97
N ILE A 42 6.25 -3.65 -2.22
CA ILE A 42 7.11 -2.91 -1.30
C ILE A 42 8.54 -3.38 -1.47
N ASP A 43 9.50 -2.52 -1.17
CA ASP A 43 10.90 -2.91 -1.19
C ASP A 43 11.21 -3.86 -0.01
N ALA A 44 11.90 -4.94 -0.33
CA ALA A 44 12.34 -5.92 0.65
C ALA A 44 13.78 -5.63 1.06
N ASP A 45 14.14 -5.96 2.30
CA ASP A 45 15.54 -5.89 2.70
C ASP A 45 16.33 -6.88 1.86
N LYS A 46 17.42 -6.43 1.26
CA LYS A 46 18.37 -7.29 0.56
C LYS A 46 19.16 -8.08 1.61
N THR A 47 18.61 -9.22 2.06
CA THR A 47 19.41 -10.30 2.65
C THR A 47 20.18 -11.03 1.56
#